data_AF-A0A7J6PNX8-F1
#
_entry.id   AF-A0A7J6PNX8-F1
#
_cell.length_a   1.000
_cell.length_b   1.000
_cell.length_c   1.000
_cell.angle_alpha   90.00
_cell.angle_beta   90.00
_cell.angle_gamma   90.00
#
_symmetry.space_group_name_H-M   'P 1'
#
loop_
_entity.id
_entity.type
_entity.pdbx_description
1 polymer ?
#
loop_
_entity_poly.entity_id
_entity_poly.type
_entity_poly.pdbx_seq_one_letter_code
_entity_poly.pdbx_strand_id
1 'polypeptide(L)'
;MDRKQLQNVVDDDNAFDTPEEVTRGVALDYSAIDMSGLPNFGTAKPISKICRSGRFEGLPPRCPADPMYIYPVTSVDVYTQDHELTANSVVEFLEDVIEDCDITVKQDKFKLAMDVYDAWGQMASVCVLMFFLSEEEMRVCFRCDQGSRDVFLDVYERCRAHLMGEATPSTSAELLDSMPPLDMEGVDMPTVEDLSFEVDMVEDTNESVKCEALSVLCDCGDVGAQAVLSRKGVMSKVLADEATCVVIAACRLLGQCESNEVTIKLLIDEEVAPSLLEGLLAAEPLSAKANKLADALVEVLRLSGDL
;
A
#
# COMPACT_ATOMS: atom_id res chain seq x y z
N MET A 1 19.84 18.95 -55.92
CA MET A 1 18.94 18.08 -55.14
C MET A 1 19.35 18.24 -53.71
N ASP A 2 18.67 19.15 -53.02
CA ASP A 2 19.11 19.75 -51.77
C ASP A 2 18.62 19.00 -50.54
N ARG A 3 19.47 19.09 -49.52
CA ARG A 3 19.29 18.75 -48.10
C ARG A 3 17.83 18.68 -47.66
N LYS A 4 17.38 17.48 -47.25
CA LYS A 4 16.30 17.36 -46.28
C LYS A 4 16.81 17.92 -44.95
N GLN A 5 16.38 19.15 -44.66
CA GLN A 5 16.49 19.78 -43.36
C GLN A 5 15.65 18.95 -42.36
N LEU A 6 16.28 18.61 -41.24
CA LEU A 6 15.57 18.36 -39.98
C LEU A 6 14.83 19.65 -39.65
N GLN A 7 13.52 19.64 -39.84
CA GLN A 7 12.65 20.71 -39.41
C GLN A 7 12.16 20.33 -38.02
N ASN A 8 12.64 21.08 -37.03
CA ASN A 8 12.08 21.10 -35.68
C ASN A 8 10.58 21.39 -35.81
N VAL A 9 9.73 20.45 -35.41
CA VAL A 9 8.39 20.76 -34.92
C VAL A 9 8.52 20.78 -33.41
N VAL A 10 8.85 21.97 -32.92
CA VAL A 10 8.42 22.41 -31.60
C VAL A 10 6.95 22.71 -31.79
N ASP A 11 6.08 21.78 -31.38
CA ASP A 11 4.73 22.16 -30.96
C ASP A 11 4.82 22.29 -29.44
N ASP A 12 5.10 23.52 -29.02
CA ASP A 12 4.64 24.07 -27.74
C ASP A 12 3.13 23.81 -27.67
N ASP A 13 2.71 22.90 -26.80
CA ASP A 13 1.38 22.87 -26.16
C ASP A 13 1.35 21.89 -24.96
N ASN A 14 2.49 21.69 -24.27
CA ASN A 14 2.52 21.01 -22.96
C ASN A 14 2.42 22.01 -21.80
N ALA A 15 1.54 23.01 -21.94
CA ALA A 15 1.15 23.85 -20.83
C ALA A 15 -0.05 23.19 -20.13
N PHE A 16 0.19 22.62 -18.96
CA PHE A 16 -0.89 22.18 -18.07
C PHE A 16 -1.60 23.45 -17.57
N ASP A 17 -2.79 23.70 -18.12
CA ASP A 17 -3.52 24.96 -17.90
C ASP A 17 -4.24 25.02 -16.54
N THR A 18 -4.34 23.90 -15.81
CA THR A 18 -4.91 23.90 -14.44
C THR A 18 -4.22 22.91 -13.47
N PRO A 19 -4.10 23.26 -12.17
CA PRO A 19 -3.58 22.36 -11.13
C PRO A 19 -4.41 21.07 -10.94
N GLU A 20 -5.65 21.07 -11.42
CA GLU A 20 -6.59 19.94 -11.34
C GLU A 20 -6.29 18.84 -12.37
N GLU A 21 -5.50 19.13 -13.41
CA GLU A 21 -5.07 18.13 -14.40
C GLU A 21 -3.84 17.33 -13.94
N VAL A 22 -2.99 17.91 -13.09
CA VAL A 22 -1.82 17.24 -12.50
C VAL A 22 -2.24 16.22 -11.42
N THR A 23 -3.36 16.46 -10.75
CA THR A 23 -3.86 15.61 -9.65
C THR A 23 -4.71 14.42 -10.09
N ARG A 24 -5.02 14.29 -11.40
CA ARG A 24 -5.84 13.18 -11.93
C ARG A 24 -5.04 11.96 -12.39
N GLY A 25 -3.71 12.00 -12.31
CA GLY A 25 -2.82 10.93 -12.76
C GLY A 25 -2.35 9.96 -11.67
N VAL A 26 -2.58 10.23 -10.38
CA VAL A 26 -2.15 9.36 -9.29
C VAL A 26 -3.26 9.32 -8.24
N ALA A 27 -4.11 8.29 -8.34
CA ALA A 27 -5.17 8.03 -7.37
C ALA A 27 -4.80 6.83 -6.49
N LEU A 28 -3.73 7.01 -5.71
CA LEU A 28 -3.60 6.63 -4.30
C LEU A 28 -3.91 5.17 -3.98
N ASP A 29 -2.85 4.34 -3.89
CA ASP A 29 -2.96 3.10 -3.14
C ASP A 29 -2.91 3.41 -1.64
N TYR A 30 -4.05 3.84 -1.10
CA TYR A 30 -4.26 4.01 0.32
C TYR A 30 -4.21 2.67 1.11
N SER A 31 -3.96 1.53 0.46
CA SER A 31 -3.57 0.28 1.12
C SER A 31 -2.09 0.23 1.48
N ALA A 32 -1.22 0.99 0.81
CA ALA A 32 0.17 1.17 1.21
C ALA A 32 0.27 1.87 2.58
N ILE A 33 -0.74 2.71 2.89
CA ILE A 33 -0.98 3.30 4.21
C ILE A 33 -1.91 2.38 5.06
N ASP A 34 -1.61 1.08 5.13
CA ASP A 34 -2.15 0.23 6.19
C ASP A 34 -1.34 0.40 7.48
N MET A 35 -1.87 1.24 8.37
CA MET A 35 -1.41 1.42 9.76
C MET A 35 -1.70 0.21 10.67
N SER A 36 -1.73 -1.01 10.14
CA SER A 36 -1.97 -2.26 10.89
C SER A 36 -0.82 -3.26 10.87
N GLY A 37 0.33 -2.91 10.30
CA GLY A 37 1.56 -3.71 10.41
C GLY A 37 2.32 -3.45 11.71
N LEU A 38 1.76 -3.81 12.87
CA LEU A 38 2.59 -4.06 14.06
C LEU A 38 2.85 -5.56 14.13
N PRO A 39 4.10 -6.04 13.99
CA PRO A 39 4.39 -7.44 14.25
C PRO A 39 4.14 -7.75 15.72
N ASN A 40 3.24 -8.70 15.98
CA ASN A 40 3.11 -9.35 17.29
C ASN A 40 4.37 -10.18 17.52
N PHE A 41 5.40 -9.56 18.09
CA PHE A 41 6.56 -10.26 18.59
C PHE A 41 6.18 -11.04 19.86
N GLY A 42 6.02 -12.35 19.70
CA GLY A 42 6.29 -13.29 20.78
C GLY A 42 5.12 -14.14 21.25
N THR A 43 5.33 -15.45 21.13
CA THR A 43 4.75 -16.54 21.92
C THR A 43 3.25 -16.84 21.75
N ALA A 44 3.02 -17.97 21.09
CA ALA A 44 1.75 -18.69 20.97
C ALA A 44 0.84 -18.62 22.20
N LYS A 45 -0.36 -18.05 22.02
CA LYS A 45 -1.66 -18.47 22.61
C LYS A 45 -2.82 -17.61 22.10
N PRO A 46 -4.05 -18.09 22.28
CA PRO A 46 -5.04 -18.31 21.20
C PRO A 46 -5.40 -17.03 20.46
N ILE A 47 -5.62 -17.14 19.15
CA ILE A 47 -6.19 -16.09 18.31
C ILE A 47 -7.55 -15.72 18.92
N SER A 48 -7.56 -14.65 19.71
CA SER A 48 -8.79 -14.10 20.25
C SER A 48 -9.50 -13.45 19.07
N LYS A 49 -10.67 -13.97 18.67
CA LYS A 49 -11.55 -13.31 17.71
C LYS A 49 -11.75 -11.86 18.12
N ILE A 50 -11.14 -10.93 17.40
CA ILE A 50 -11.42 -9.51 17.51
C ILE A 50 -12.19 -9.13 16.25
N CYS A 51 -13.46 -9.54 16.18
CA CYS A 51 -14.39 -8.97 15.22
C CYS A 51 -14.66 -7.52 15.64
N ARG A 52 -14.00 -6.57 15.00
CA ARG A 52 -14.42 -5.15 15.05
C ARG A 52 -15.24 -4.89 13.80
N SER A 53 -16.52 -5.26 13.89
CA SER A 53 -17.50 -5.09 12.82
C SER A 53 -17.72 -3.61 12.51
N GLY A 54 -17.20 -3.15 11.38
CA GLY A 54 -17.73 -1.98 10.68
C GLY A 54 -18.76 -2.44 9.65
N ARG A 55 -19.71 -1.56 9.32
CA ARG A 55 -20.55 -1.68 8.12
C ARG A 55 -20.26 -0.49 7.23
N PHE A 56 -20.32 -0.65 5.92
CA PHE A 56 -20.17 0.47 4.99
C PHE A 56 -21.39 1.37 5.09
N GLU A 57 -21.15 2.68 5.05
CA GLU A 57 -22.18 3.72 5.01
C GLU A 57 -21.89 4.65 3.82
N GLY A 58 -22.91 4.96 3.03
CA GLY A 58 -22.79 5.86 1.89
C GLY A 58 -22.48 5.15 0.56
N LEU A 59 -21.95 5.91 -0.41
CA LEU A 59 -21.67 5.41 -1.75
C LEU A 59 -20.21 4.97 -1.90
N PRO A 60 -19.93 3.83 -2.55
CA PRO A 60 -18.57 3.44 -2.88
C PRO A 60 -17.85 4.49 -3.75
N PRO A 61 -16.51 4.60 -3.64
CA PRO A 61 -15.74 5.47 -4.52
C PRO A 61 -15.88 5.01 -5.98
N ARG A 62 -15.80 5.95 -6.92
CA ARG A 62 -15.80 5.62 -8.35
C ARG A 62 -14.61 4.73 -8.69
N CYS A 63 -14.83 3.74 -9.55
CA CYS A 63 -13.81 2.83 -10.01
C CYS A 63 -12.69 3.62 -10.73
N PRO A 64 -11.41 3.48 -10.31
CA PRO A 64 -10.30 4.17 -10.96
C PRO A 64 -10.13 3.68 -12.41
N ALA A 65 -9.62 4.54 -13.30
CA ALA A 65 -9.36 4.15 -14.69
C ALA A 65 -8.08 3.32 -14.85
N ASP A 66 -7.25 3.28 -13.82
CA ASP A 66 -5.92 2.69 -13.82
C ASP A 66 -5.97 1.18 -13.47
N PRO A 67 -5.46 0.30 -14.35
CA PRO A 67 -5.42 -1.15 -14.13
C PRO A 67 -4.48 -1.60 -13.00
N MET A 68 -3.63 -0.74 -12.42
CA MET A 68 -2.88 -1.07 -11.20
C MET A 68 -3.79 -1.25 -9.98
N TYR A 69 -4.96 -0.62 -9.97
CA TYR A 69 -5.91 -0.61 -8.85
C TYR A 69 -7.03 -1.65 -8.99
N ILE A 70 -7.22 -2.14 -10.20
CA ILE A 70 -8.24 -3.10 -10.56
C ILE A 70 -7.50 -4.29 -11.11
N TYR A 71 -7.43 -5.37 -10.33
CA TYR A 71 -6.92 -6.64 -10.83
C TYR A 71 -8.02 -7.25 -11.70
N PRO A 72 -7.97 -7.13 -13.04
CA PRO A 72 -9.11 -7.44 -13.88
C PRO A 72 -9.43 -8.94 -13.84
N VAL A 73 -8.41 -9.75 -13.52
CA VAL A 73 -8.48 -11.20 -13.38
C VAL A 73 -9.32 -11.61 -12.16
N THR A 74 -9.22 -10.88 -11.05
CA THR A 74 -9.89 -11.19 -9.77
C THR A 74 -10.92 -10.13 -9.41
N SER A 75 -11.55 -9.52 -10.41
CA SER A 75 -12.63 -8.55 -10.24
C SER A 75 -13.97 -9.14 -10.68
N VAL A 76 -15.02 -8.81 -9.94
CA VAL A 76 -16.39 -9.22 -10.21
C VAL A 76 -17.25 -7.97 -10.37
N ASP A 77 -17.93 -7.85 -11.50
CA ASP A 77 -18.92 -6.80 -11.74
C ASP A 77 -20.30 -7.34 -11.39
N VAL A 78 -20.98 -6.63 -10.47
CA VAL A 78 -22.24 -7.05 -9.86
C VAL A 78 -23.31 -6.01 -10.20
N TYR A 79 -24.44 -6.48 -10.71
CA TYR A 79 -25.62 -5.66 -10.87
C TYR A 79 -26.29 -5.42 -9.52
N THR A 80 -26.50 -4.15 -9.15
CA THR A 80 -27.12 -3.78 -7.88
C THR A 80 -27.99 -2.54 -8.02
N GLN A 81 -29.06 -2.48 -7.24
CA GLN A 81 -29.91 -1.28 -7.08
C GLN A 81 -29.57 -0.51 -5.79
N ASP A 82 -28.70 -1.08 -4.95
CA ASP A 82 -28.29 -0.52 -3.66
C ASP A 82 -26.83 -0.95 -3.37
N HIS A 83 -25.89 -0.07 -3.69
CA HIS A 83 -24.46 -0.33 -3.55
C HIS A 83 -24.04 -0.55 -2.09
N GLU A 84 -24.70 0.12 -1.13
CA GLU A 84 -24.39 -0.04 0.30
C GLU A 84 -24.84 -1.41 0.79
N LEU A 85 -26.04 -1.84 0.41
CA LEU A 85 -26.55 -3.16 0.75
C LEU A 85 -25.68 -4.28 0.16
N THR A 86 -25.27 -4.15 -1.10
CA THR A 86 -24.38 -5.12 -1.76
C THR A 86 -22.99 -5.15 -1.11
N ALA A 87 -22.43 -3.99 -0.76
CA ALA A 87 -21.14 -3.93 -0.05
C ALA A 87 -21.21 -4.66 1.30
N ASN A 88 -22.28 -4.40 2.07
CA ASN A 88 -22.48 -5.00 3.38
C ASN A 88 -22.83 -6.49 3.32
N SER A 89 -23.50 -6.97 2.26
CA SER A 89 -23.76 -8.40 2.09
C SER A 89 -22.47 -9.21 1.91
N VAL A 90 -21.44 -8.64 1.27
CA VAL A 90 -20.11 -9.26 1.17
C VAL A 90 -19.46 -9.38 2.55
N VAL A 91 -19.59 -8.36 3.40
CA VAL A 91 -19.08 -8.39 4.78
C VAL A 91 -19.76 -9.51 5.56
N GLU A 92 -21.10 -9.56 5.52
CA GLU A 92 -21.89 -10.59 6.20
C GLU A 92 -21.53 -12.00 5.71
N PHE A 93 -21.41 -12.17 4.40
CA PHE A 93 -21.01 -13.45 3.82
C PHE A 93 -19.63 -13.90 4.30
N LEU A 94 -18.65 -13.00 4.32
CA LEU A 94 -17.30 -13.31 4.77
C LEU A 94 -17.25 -13.62 6.28
N GLU A 95 -18.05 -12.90 7.08
CA GLU A 95 -18.22 -13.18 8.52
C GLU A 95 -18.84 -14.57 8.77
N ASP A 96 -19.79 -14.99 7.92
CA ASP A 96 -20.50 -16.26 8.06
C ASP A 96 -19.71 -17.47 7.52
N VAL A 97 -18.96 -17.29 6.42
CA VAL A 97 -18.30 -18.40 5.70
C VAL A 97 -16.88 -18.67 6.18
N ILE A 98 -16.21 -17.68 6.78
CA ILE A 98 -14.82 -17.83 7.20
C ILE A 98 -14.76 -17.85 8.74
N GLU A 99 -14.86 -19.06 9.29
CA GLU A 99 -14.98 -19.29 10.74
C GLU A 99 -13.77 -18.77 11.55
N ASP A 100 -12.58 -18.67 10.92
CA ASP A 100 -11.30 -18.25 11.50
C ASP A 100 -10.65 -17.11 10.68
N CYS A 101 -11.28 -15.94 10.69
CA CYS A 101 -10.84 -14.77 9.94
C CYS A 101 -10.91 -13.47 10.76
N ASP A 102 -9.83 -12.69 10.72
CA ASP A 102 -9.78 -11.35 11.31
C ASP A 102 -10.10 -10.32 10.22
N ILE A 103 -11.36 -9.89 10.15
CA ILE A 103 -11.82 -8.91 9.16
C ILE A 103 -11.70 -7.49 9.73
N THR A 104 -10.97 -6.63 9.03
CA THR A 104 -10.91 -5.19 9.26
C THR A 104 -11.67 -4.45 8.17
N VAL A 105 -12.70 -3.70 8.56
CA VAL A 105 -13.50 -2.87 7.65
C VAL A 105 -13.01 -1.43 7.69
N LYS A 106 -12.60 -0.90 6.54
CA LYS A 106 -12.25 0.52 6.34
C LYS A 106 -13.39 1.23 5.63
N GLN A 107 -14.32 1.74 6.44
CA GLN A 107 -15.60 2.28 5.99
C GLN A 107 -15.45 3.41 4.95
N ASP A 108 -14.49 4.32 5.18
CA ASP A 108 -14.17 5.46 4.34
C ASP A 108 -13.62 5.09 2.95
N LYS A 109 -13.04 3.90 2.83
CA LYS A 109 -12.36 3.42 1.62
C LYS A 109 -13.13 2.35 0.87
N PHE A 110 -14.29 1.92 1.39
CA PHE A 110 -15.00 0.75 0.87
C PHE A 110 -14.04 -0.45 0.69
N LYS A 111 -13.22 -0.68 1.72
CA LYS A 111 -12.15 -1.69 1.74
C LYS A 111 -12.35 -2.67 2.89
N LEU A 112 -12.15 -3.95 2.60
CA LEU A 112 -11.97 -5.01 3.59
C LEU A 112 -10.52 -5.50 3.53
N ALA A 113 -9.91 -5.71 4.68
CA ALA A 113 -8.63 -6.40 4.80
C ALA A 113 -8.82 -7.57 5.77
N MET A 114 -8.32 -8.75 5.41
CA MET A 114 -8.52 -9.93 6.23
C MET A 114 -7.40 -10.94 6.11
N ASP A 115 -7.10 -11.64 7.21
CA ASP A 115 -6.19 -12.79 7.21
C ASP A 115 -7.02 -14.07 7.35
N VAL A 116 -6.91 -14.96 6.37
CA VAL A 116 -7.66 -16.21 6.27
C VAL A 116 -6.73 -17.39 6.38
N TYR A 117 -7.13 -18.39 7.17
CA TYR A 117 -6.39 -19.63 7.36
C TYR A 117 -7.15 -20.83 6.80
N ASP A 118 -6.45 -21.74 6.13
CA ASP A 118 -7.03 -23.02 5.75
C ASP A 118 -6.96 -24.07 6.88
N ALA A 119 -7.57 -25.24 6.64
CA ALA A 119 -7.57 -26.35 7.57
C ALA A 119 -6.17 -26.95 7.85
N TRP A 120 -5.17 -26.62 7.03
CA TRP A 120 -3.78 -27.04 7.16
C TRP A 120 -2.89 -25.96 7.81
N GLY A 121 -3.46 -24.79 8.13
CA GLY A 121 -2.78 -23.66 8.75
C GLY A 121 -2.01 -22.76 7.77
N GLN A 122 -2.22 -22.91 6.45
CA GLN A 122 -1.72 -21.92 5.49
C GLN A 122 -2.54 -20.64 5.61
N MET A 123 -1.88 -19.49 5.48
CA MET A 123 -2.51 -18.19 5.60
C MET A 123 -2.47 -17.44 4.27
N ALA A 124 -3.53 -16.69 3.96
CA ALA A 124 -3.53 -15.64 2.95
C ALA A 124 -4.07 -14.34 3.56
N SER A 125 -3.39 -13.24 3.25
CA SER A 125 -3.90 -11.89 3.53
C SER A 125 -4.61 -11.38 2.30
N VAL A 126 -5.91 -11.11 2.43
CA VAL A 126 -6.83 -10.80 1.35
C VAL A 126 -7.38 -9.40 1.53
N CYS A 127 -7.26 -8.60 0.49
CA CYS A 127 -7.84 -7.27 0.38
C CYS A 127 -9.03 -7.32 -0.60
N VAL A 128 -10.17 -6.77 -0.18
CA VAL A 128 -11.35 -6.61 -1.03
C VAL A 128 -11.65 -5.13 -1.17
N LEU A 129 -11.61 -4.63 -2.40
CA LEU A 129 -11.91 -3.25 -2.76
C LEU A 129 -13.24 -3.19 -3.50
N MET A 130 -14.07 -2.21 -3.15
CA MET A 130 -15.42 -2.07 -3.67
C MET A 130 -15.60 -0.71 -4.33
N PHE A 131 -16.03 -0.71 -5.59
CA PHE A 131 -16.10 0.48 -6.42
C PHE A 131 -17.46 0.65 -7.08
N PHE A 132 -17.86 1.91 -7.23
CA PHE A 132 -19.00 2.32 -8.05
C PHE A 132 -18.59 2.32 -9.53
N LEU A 133 -19.33 1.59 -10.37
CA LEU A 133 -19.19 1.65 -11.84
C LEU A 133 -20.29 2.51 -12.46
N SER A 134 -21.54 2.22 -12.12
CA SER A 134 -22.72 2.93 -12.60
C SER A 134 -23.85 2.87 -11.57
N GLU A 135 -24.98 3.53 -11.85
CA GLU A 135 -26.16 3.50 -10.96
C GLU A 135 -26.71 2.08 -10.74
N GLU A 136 -26.42 1.14 -11.66
CA GLU A 136 -26.90 -0.24 -11.58
C GLU A 136 -25.76 -1.26 -11.41
N GLU A 137 -24.49 -0.81 -11.33
CA GLU A 137 -23.33 -1.71 -11.31
C GLU A 137 -22.28 -1.29 -10.28
N MET A 138 -21.70 -2.30 -9.64
CA MET A 138 -20.63 -2.21 -8.66
C MET A 138 -19.53 -3.20 -9.02
N ARG A 139 -18.26 -2.81 -8.86
CA ARG A 139 -17.12 -3.72 -9.00
C ARG A 139 -16.58 -4.11 -7.64
N VAL A 140 -16.37 -5.41 -7.44
CA VAL A 140 -15.70 -5.96 -6.26
C VAL A 140 -14.38 -6.58 -6.73
N CYS A 141 -13.27 -5.99 -6.32
CA CYS A 141 -11.92 -6.40 -6.68
C CYS A 141 -11.25 -7.12 -5.51
N PHE A 142 -10.68 -8.29 -5.77
CA PHE A 142 -9.99 -9.09 -4.76
C PHE A 142 -8.48 -9.07 -5.06
N ARG A 143 -7.67 -8.86 -4.02
CA ARG A 143 -6.21 -8.88 -4.09
C ARG A 143 -5.66 -9.76 -2.98
N CYS A 144 -4.65 -10.56 -3.31
CA CYS A 144 -3.86 -11.27 -2.32
C CYS A 144 -2.64 -10.39 -1.99
N ASP A 145 -2.59 -9.84 -0.79
CA ASP A 145 -1.47 -8.99 -0.37
C ASP A 145 -0.24 -9.85 0.00
N GLN A 146 -0.46 -11.04 0.58
CA GLN A 146 0.60 -11.99 0.95
C GLN A 146 0.02 -13.39 1.24
N GLY A 147 0.86 -14.42 1.19
CA GLY A 147 0.50 -15.79 1.62
C GLY A 147 0.07 -16.75 0.50
N SER A 148 -0.73 -17.75 0.85
CA SER A 148 -1.08 -18.87 -0.03
C SER A 148 -2.13 -18.48 -1.08
N ARG A 149 -1.82 -18.71 -2.36
CA ARG A 149 -2.76 -18.51 -3.48
C ARG A 149 -3.96 -19.41 -3.41
N ASP A 150 -3.77 -20.65 -2.97
CA ASP A 150 -4.86 -21.63 -2.90
C ASP A 150 -5.91 -21.17 -1.89
N VAL A 151 -5.46 -20.61 -0.77
CA VAL A 151 -6.35 -20.01 0.25
C VAL A 151 -7.03 -18.76 -0.29
N PHE A 152 -6.30 -17.86 -0.96
CA PHE A 152 -6.89 -16.67 -1.59
C PHE A 152 -7.97 -17.03 -2.63
N LEU A 153 -7.70 -18.00 -3.49
CA LEU A 153 -8.63 -18.41 -4.55
C LEU A 153 -9.89 -19.06 -4.01
N ASP A 154 -9.79 -19.82 -2.92
CA ASP A 154 -10.96 -20.35 -2.22
C ASP A 154 -11.85 -19.21 -1.70
N VAL A 155 -11.26 -18.19 -1.09
CA VAL A 155 -12.00 -16.98 -0.65
C VAL A 155 -12.64 -16.26 -1.83
N TYR A 156 -11.87 -16.02 -2.89
CA TYR A 156 -12.36 -15.35 -4.10
C TYR A 156 -13.54 -16.11 -4.73
N GLU A 157 -13.43 -17.43 -4.95
CA GLU A 157 -14.49 -18.21 -5.59
C GLU A 157 -15.76 -18.29 -4.74
N ARG A 158 -15.62 -18.41 -3.41
CA ARG A 158 -16.77 -18.37 -2.49
C ARG A 158 -17.51 -17.03 -2.58
N CYS A 159 -16.77 -15.92 -2.54
CA CYS A 159 -17.35 -14.58 -2.67
C CYS A 159 -17.95 -14.34 -4.05
N ARG A 160 -17.27 -14.77 -5.11
CA ARG A 160 -17.78 -14.70 -6.48
C ARG A 160 -19.08 -15.50 -6.62
N ALA A 161 -19.15 -16.71 -6.08
CA ALA A 161 -20.35 -17.54 -6.11
C ALA A 161 -21.52 -16.89 -5.34
N HIS A 162 -21.23 -16.23 -4.21
CA HIS A 162 -22.22 -15.43 -3.49
C HIS A 162 -22.75 -14.26 -4.31
N LEU A 163 -21.86 -13.52 -4.98
CA LEU A 163 -22.21 -12.33 -5.75
C LEU A 163 -22.88 -12.61 -7.10
N MET A 164 -22.46 -13.67 -7.80
CA MET A 164 -22.90 -14.00 -9.17
C MET A 164 -23.88 -15.18 -9.23
N GLY A 165 -24.07 -15.90 -8.11
CA GLY A 165 -24.87 -17.12 -8.01
C GLY A 165 -24.11 -18.39 -8.41
N GLU A 166 -24.52 -19.51 -7.82
CA GLU A 166 -23.89 -20.85 -7.94
C GLU A 166 -23.84 -21.43 -9.36
N ALA A 167 -24.53 -20.83 -10.33
CA ALA A 167 -24.59 -21.30 -11.71
C ALA A 167 -23.37 -20.88 -12.57
N THR A 168 -22.46 -20.09 -12.02
CA THR A 168 -21.26 -19.65 -12.74
C THR A 168 -20.16 -20.72 -12.67
N PRO A 169 -19.54 -21.12 -13.81
CA PRO A 169 -18.45 -22.10 -13.79
C PRO A 169 -17.30 -21.60 -12.90
N SER A 170 -16.71 -22.51 -12.12
CA SER A 170 -15.46 -22.25 -11.40
C SER A 170 -14.37 -21.87 -12.40
N THR A 171 -13.66 -20.80 -12.09
CA THR A 171 -12.61 -20.20 -12.94
C THR A 171 -11.21 -20.47 -12.39
N SER A 172 -11.10 -21.25 -11.31
CA SER A 172 -9.91 -21.36 -10.46
C SER A 172 -8.64 -21.77 -11.21
N ALA A 173 -8.74 -22.70 -12.15
CA ALA A 173 -7.58 -23.16 -12.93
C ALA A 173 -7.10 -22.10 -13.95
N GLU A 174 -8.02 -21.43 -14.64
CA GLU A 174 -7.69 -20.35 -15.60
C GLU A 174 -7.20 -19.08 -14.88
N LEU A 175 -7.72 -18.84 -13.67
CA LEU A 175 -7.27 -17.76 -12.79
C LEU A 175 -5.88 -18.02 -12.22
N LEU A 176 -5.57 -19.24 -11.78
CA LEU A 176 -4.21 -19.61 -11.35
C LEU A 176 -3.16 -19.35 -12.44
N ASP A 177 -3.48 -19.69 -13.68
CA ASP A 177 -2.57 -19.51 -14.82
C ASP A 177 -2.43 -18.05 -15.28
N SER A 178 -3.41 -17.19 -14.97
CA SER A 178 -3.44 -15.78 -15.38
C SER A 178 -3.11 -14.79 -14.27
N MET A 179 -3.14 -15.22 -13.00
CA MET A 179 -2.69 -14.41 -11.89
C MET A 179 -1.17 -14.25 -11.96
N PRO A 180 -0.64 -13.00 -11.95
CA PRO A 180 0.79 -12.79 -11.87
C PRO A 180 1.35 -13.45 -10.61
N PRO A 181 2.58 -13.96 -10.65
CA PRO A 181 3.16 -14.60 -9.49
C PRO A 181 3.25 -13.62 -8.29
N LEU A 182 2.63 -14.00 -7.17
CA LEU A 182 2.76 -13.32 -5.87
C LEU A 182 4.17 -13.45 -5.28
N ASP A 183 4.89 -14.50 -5.68
CA ASP A 183 6.29 -14.62 -5.33
C ASP A 183 7.07 -13.69 -6.25
N MET A 184 7.61 -12.62 -5.67
CA MET A 184 8.70 -11.82 -6.23
C MET A 184 10.00 -12.64 -6.35
N GLU A 185 9.96 -13.98 -6.18
CA GLU A 185 11.10 -14.85 -6.42
C GLU A 185 11.43 -14.86 -7.92
N GLY A 186 12.42 -14.06 -8.29
CA GLY A 186 12.94 -13.93 -9.65
C GLY A 186 12.57 -12.63 -10.36
N VAL A 187 11.91 -11.69 -9.68
CA VAL A 187 11.90 -10.28 -10.10
C VAL A 187 13.12 -9.64 -9.45
N ASP A 188 14.06 -9.15 -10.26
CA ASP A 188 15.20 -8.41 -9.74
C ASP A 188 14.69 -7.19 -8.97
N MET A 189 15.13 -7.05 -7.72
CA MET A 189 14.83 -5.85 -6.92
C MET A 189 15.33 -4.61 -7.69
N PRO A 190 14.55 -3.51 -7.69
CA PRO A 190 14.96 -2.29 -8.38
C PRO A 190 16.30 -1.80 -7.82
N THR A 191 17.13 -1.20 -8.66
CA THR A 191 18.36 -0.55 -8.19
C THR A 191 18.05 0.81 -7.57
N VAL A 192 19.00 1.39 -6.83
CA VAL A 192 18.88 2.74 -6.28
C VAL A 192 18.58 3.76 -7.39
N GLU A 193 19.19 3.60 -8.56
CA GLU A 193 18.98 4.47 -9.72
C GLU A 193 17.58 4.36 -10.32
N ASP A 194 16.98 3.16 -10.28
CA ASP A 194 15.63 2.93 -10.82
C ASP A 194 14.54 3.63 -9.99
N LEU A 195 14.82 3.91 -8.70
CA LEU A 195 13.88 4.52 -7.76
C LEU A 195 13.93 6.06 -7.74
N SER A 196 14.58 6.68 -8.74
CA SER A 196 14.77 8.15 -8.76
C SER A 196 13.46 8.94 -8.77
N PHE A 197 12.41 8.39 -9.38
CA PHE A 197 11.12 9.05 -9.51
C PHE A 197 10.39 9.10 -8.17
N GLU A 198 10.38 7.98 -7.44
CA GLU A 198 9.82 7.89 -6.10
C GLU A 198 10.59 8.81 -5.15
N VAL A 199 11.92 8.87 -5.25
CA VAL A 199 12.72 9.81 -4.46
C VAL A 199 12.37 11.28 -4.79
N ASP A 200 12.07 11.62 -6.04
CA ASP A 200 11.57 12.95 -6.40
C ASP A 200 10.20 13.25 -5.76
N MET A 201 9.30 12.27 -5.70
CA MET A 201 7.99 12.41 -5.06
C MET A 201 8.07 12.61 -3.53
N VAL A 202 9.12 12.08 -2.87
CA VAL A 202 9.36 12.35 -1.44
C VAL A 202 9.63 13.84 -1.17
N GLU A 203 10.15 14.57 -2.15
CA GLU A 203 10.39 16.02 -2.07
C GLU A 203 9.19 16.87 -2.54
N ASP A 204 8.04 16.27 -2.86
CA ASP A 204 6.84 17.00 -3.29
C ASP A 204 6.33 17.94 -2.16
N THR A 205 5.40 18.83 -2.48
CA THR A 205 4.74 19.68 -1.48
C THR A 205 3.52 19.01 -0.85
N ASN A 206 2.90 18.05 -1.54
CA ASN A 206 1.71 17.35 -1.12
C ASN A 206 2.05 16.18 -0.18
N GLU A 207 1.55 16.25 1.05
CA GLU A 207 1.77 15.23 2.09
C GLU A 207 1.34 13.82 1.66
N SER A 208 0.28 13.71 0.85
CA SER A 208 -0.22 12.43 0.35
C SER A 208 0.76 11.80 -0.65
N VAL A 209 1.33 12.61 -1.54
CA VAL A 209 2.33 12.17 -2.54
C VAL A 209 3.60 11.71 -1.84
N LYS A 210 4.05 12.45 -0.80
CA LYS A 210 5.20 12.03 0.02
C LYS A 210 4.98 10.68 0.69
N CYS A 211 3.82 10.49 1.32
CA CYS A 211 3.51 9.25 2.03
C CYS A 211 3.46 8.05 1.09
N GLU A 212 2.92 8.24 -0.12
CA GLU A 212 2.86 7.21 -1.16
C GLU A 212 4.27 6.80 -1.61
N ALA A 213 5.11 7.78 -1.95
CA ALA A 213 6.49 7.55 -2.35
C ALA A 213 7.28 6.81 -1.25
N LEU A 214 7.17 7.25 -0.01
CA LEU A 214 7.82 6.59 1.13
C LEU A 214 7.33 5.16 1.33
N SER A 215 6.06 4.87 1.02
CA SER A 215 5.53 3.51 1.12
C SER A 215 6.08 2.60 0.03
N VAL A 216 6.11 3.06 -1.23
CA VAL A 216 6.72 2.30 -2.34
C VAL A 216 8.19 2.01 -2.04
N LEU A 217 8.91 2.99 -1.50
CA LEU A 217 10.30 2.83 -1.11
C LEU A 217 10.46 1.87 0.08
N CYS A 218 9.50 1.81 1.02
CA CYS A 218 9.53 0.81 2.09
C CYS A 218 9.43 -0.61 1.53
N ASP A 219 8.57 -0.82 0.53
CA ASP A 219 8.38 -2.13 -0.09
C ASP A 219 9.62 -2.60 -0.87
N CYS A 220 10.53 -1.68 -1.19
CA CYS A 220 11.83 -1.96 -1.79
C CYS A 220 12.91 -2.33 -0.74
N GLY A 221 12.59 -2.39 0.55
CA GLY A 221 13.51 -2.75 1.62
C GLY A 221 14.69 -1.80 1.78
N ASP A 222 15.87 -2.33 2.11
CA ASP A 222 17.11 -1.53 2.29
C ASP A 222 17.47 -0.72 1.04
N VAL A 223 17.15 -1.21 -0.17
CA VAL A 223 17.43 -0.49 -1.41
C VAL A 223 16.61 0.80 -1.51
N GLY A 224 15.34 0.77 -1.10
CA GLY A 224 14.52 1.98 -1.07
C GLY A 224 14.99 2.97 0.00
N ALA A 225 15.44 2.49 1.15
CA ALA A 225 16.04 3.34 2.17
C ALA A 225 17.35 3.99 1.67
N GLN A 226 18.24 3.21 1.05
CA GLN A 226 19.46 3.71 0.43
C GLN A 226 19.18 4.74 -0.67
N ALA A 227 18.11 4.57 -1.45
CA ALA A 227 17.75 5.51 -2.51
C ALA A 227 17.43 6.91 -1.97
N VAL A 228 16.66 6.99 -0.87
CA VAL A 228 16.39 8.27 -0.20
C VAL A 228 17.66 8.83 0.44
N LEU A 229 18.42 8.00 1.18
CA LEU A 229 19.61 8.46 1.89
C LEU A 229 20.76 8.86 0.95
N SER A 230 20.79 8.33 -0.27
CA SER A 230 21.77 8.73 -1.29
C SER A 230 21.55 10.17 -1.78
N ARG A 231 20.36 10.74 -1.58
CA ARG A 231 20.04 12.10 -1.99
C ARG A 231 20.15 13.06 -0.83
N LYS A 232 21.12 13.97 -0.95
CA LYS A 232 21.54 14.79 0.18
C LYS A 232 20.43 15.68 0.72
N GLY A 233 20.12 15.55 2.01
CA GLY A 233 19.19 16.37 2.76
C GLY A 233 17.71 16.02 2.54
N VAL A 234 17.39 14.89 1.92
CA VAL A 234 15.98 14.50 1.71
C VAL A 234 15.41 13.90 3.00
N MET A 235 16.07 12.88 3.55
CA MET A 235 15.58 12.19 4.75
C MET A 235 15.45 13.16 5.94
N SER A 236 16.46 14.01 6.16
CA SER A 236 16.46 15.00 7.24
C SER A 236 15.28 15.97 7.15
N LYS A 237 14.96 16.49 5.96
CA LYS A 237 13.77 17.35 5.75
C LYS A 237 12.48 16.62 6.05
N VAL A 238 12.35 15.37 5.60
CA VAL A 238 11.12 14.58 5.77
C VAL A 238 10.90 14.24 7.25
N LEU A 239 11.96 13.98 8.01
CA LEU A 239 11.87 13.76 9.46
C LEU A 239 11.46 15.02 10.24
N ALA A 240 11.76 16.20 9.70
CA ALA A 240 11.36 17.50 10.23
C ALA A 240 9.99 17.98 9.71
N ASP A 241 9.30 17.19 8.87
CA ASP A 241 8.01 17.58 8.27
C ASP A 241 6.94 17.81 9.35
N GLU A 242 6.05 18.79 9.14
CA GLU A 242 4.98 19.10 10.08
C GLU A 242 3.96 17.94 10.16
N ALA A 243 3.68 17.31 9.02
CA ALA A 243 2.70 16.25 8.88
C ALA A 243 3.12 14.98 9.62
N THR A 244 2.28 14.54 10.55
CA THR A 244 2.57 13.33 11.37
C THR A 244 2.65 12.07 10.51
N CYS A 245 1.81 11.93 9.49
CA CYS A 245 1.82 10.76 8.60
C CYS A 245 3.14 10.62 7.82
N VAL A 246 3.66 11.73 7.28
CA VAL A 246 4.92 11.77 6.53
C VAL A 246 6.08 11.33 7.42
N VAL A 247 6.17 11.88 8.63
CA VAL A 247 7.24 11.52 9.58
C VAL A 247 7.17 10.06 10.00
N ILE A 248 5.96 9.52 10.23
CA ILE A 248 5.79 8.10 10.56
C ILE A 248 6.20 7.21 9.39
N ALA A 249 5.85 7.56 8.15
CA ALA A 249 6.24 6.82 6.96
C ALA A 249 7.76 6.82 6.77
N ALA A 250 8.42 7.96 6.99
CA ALA A 250 9.89 8.06 6.94
C ALA A 250 10.58 7.22 8.02
N CYS A 251 10.05 7.22 9.25
CA CYS A 251 10.55 6.35 10.31
C CYS A 251 10.40 4.86 9.95
N ARG A 252 9.30 4.48 9.28
CA ARG A 252 9.11 3.10 8.80
C ARG A 252 10.14 2.71 7.73
N LEU A 253 10.47 3.63 6.82
CA LEU A 253 11.50 3.42 5.80
C LEU A 253 12.88 3.23 6.44
N LEU A 254 13.21 4.01 7.47
CA LEU A 254 14.45 3.81 8.23
C LEU A 254 14.50 2.44 8.92
N GLY A 255 13.36 1.90 9.36
CA GLY A 255 13.28 0.53 9.88
C GLY A 255 13.53 -0.57 8.85
N GLN A 256 13.66 -0.23 7.55
CA GLN A 256 14.10 -1.17 6.50
C GLN A 256 15.62 -1.19 6.32
N CYS A 257 16.36 -0.32 7.00
CA CYS A 257 17.81 -0.23 6.86
C CYS A 257 18.51 -1.49 7.39
N GLU A 258 19.38 -2.07 6.58
CA GLU A 258 20.24 -3.17 6.99
C GLU A 258 21.55 -2.68 7.62
N SER A 259 22.13 -3.50 8.51
CA SER A 259 23.41 -3.23 9.17
C SER A 259 24.60 -3.49 8.22
N ASN A 260 24.65 -2.77 7.10
CA ASN A 260 25.74 -2.85 6.13
C ASN A 260 26.55 -1.52 6.07
N GLU A 261 27.81 -1.59 5.64
CA GLU A 261 28.72 -0.44 5.64
C GLU A 261 28.23 0.75 4.80
N VAL A 262 27.47 0.47 3.72
CA VAL A 262 26.96 1.49 2.81
C VAL A 262 25.82 2.25 3.48
N THR A 263 24.79 1.55 3.95
CA THR A 263 23.63 2.13 4.65
C THR A 263 24.06 2.91 5.88
N ILE A 264 24.96 2.36 6.71
CA ILE A 264 25.48 3.07 7.90
C ILE A 264 26.16 4.38 7.50
N LYS A 265 27.00 4.36 6.46
CA LYS A 265 27.66 5.57 5.98
C LYS A 265 26.64 6.61 5.49
N LEU A 266 25.63 6.19 4.76
CA LEU A 266 24.57 7.07 4.27
C LEU A 266 23.76 7.69 5.42
N LEU A 267 23.40 6.91 6.46
CA LEU A 267 22.73 7.41 7.66
C LEU A 267 23.54 8.50 8.38
N ILE A 268 24.87 8.35 8.41
CA ILE A 268 25.79 9.34 8.99
C ILE A 268 25.87 10.58 8.09
N ASP A 269 26.08 10.39 6.78
CA ASP A 269 26.25 11.48 5.81
C ASP A 269 24.99 12.36 5.70
N GLU A 270 23.80 11.77 5.92
CA GLU A 270 22.50 12.45 5.97
C GLU A 270 22.13 13.06 7.32
N GLU A 271 22.98 12.89 8.34
CA GLU A 271 22.71 13.39 9.69
C GLU A 271 21.34 12.92 10.23
N VAL A 272 20.98 11.65 9.99
CA VAL A 272 19.67 11.09 10.35
C VAL A 272 19.44 11.11 11.87
N ALA A 273 20.42 10.70 12.67
CA ALA A 273 20.28 10.69 14.13
C ALA A 273 20.09 12.12 14.72
N PRO A 274 20.86 13.15 14.31
CA PRO A 274 20.55 14.54 14.63
C PRO A 274 19.14 14.97 14.21
N SER A 275 18.72 14.64 12.99
CA SER A 275 17.40 15.02 12.46
C SER A 275 16.25 14.40 13.25
N LEU A 276 16.39 13.13 13.65
CA LEU A 276 15.42 12.45 14.53
C LEU A 276 15.33 13.12 15.89
N LEU A 277 16.46 13.56 16.46
CA LEU A 277 16.48 14.27 17.74
C LEU A 277 15.81 15.65 17.63
N GLU A 278 16.08 16.40 16.57
CA GLU A 278 15.43 17.70 16.31
C GLU A 278 13.92 17.54 16.13
N GLY A 279 13.49 16.55 15.33
CA GLY A 279 12.08 16.22 15.14
C GLY A 279 11.39 15.82 16.45
N LEU A 280 12.08 15.06 17.31
CA LEU A 280 11.55 14.64 18.60
C LEU A 280 11.37 15.84 19.55
N LEU A 281 12.30 16.79 19.55
CA LEU A 281 12.22 18.01 20.35
C LEU A 281 11.11 18.96 19.86
N ALA A 282 10.80 18.94 18.57
CA ALA A 282 9.73 19.72 17.96
C ALA A 282 8.34 19.08 18.09
N ALA A 283 8.25 17.77 18.33
CA ALA A 283 6.99 17.05 18.42
C ALA A 283 6.25 17.31 19.74
N GLU A 284 4.91 17.24 19.69
CA GLU A 284 4.11 17.29 20.92
C GLU A 284 4.43 16.08 21.82
N PRO A 285 4.63 16.28 23.14
CA PRO A 285 4.92 15.20 24.06
C PRO A 285 3.84 14.11 24.03
N LEU A 286 4.27 12.83 24.02
CA LEU A 286 3.40 11.65 24.01
C LEU A 286 2.54 11.48 22.74
N SER A 287 2.79 12.27 21.68
CA SER A 287 2.16 12.08 20.38
C SER A 287 2.65 10.81 19.67
N ALA A 288 1.86 10.31 18.72
CA ALA A 288 2.26 9.18 17.87
C ALA A 288 3.56 9.49 17.09
N LYS A 289 3.71 10.75 16.66
CA LYS A 289 4.92 11.27 16.00
C LYS A 289 6.15 11.14 16.91
N ALA A 290 6.06 11.63 18.15
CA ALA A 290 7.16 11.57 19.11
C ALA A 290 7.58 10.13 19.43
N ASN A 291 6.60 9.23 19.62
CA ASN A 291 6.90 7.82 19.88
C ASN A 291 7.64 7.17 18.71
N LYS A 292 7.19 7.40 17.47
CA LYS A 292 7.82 6.82 16.28
C LYS A 292 9.22 7.37 16.00
N LEU A 293 9.43 8.67 16.21
CA LEU A 293 10.76 9.28 16.12
C LEU A 293 11.73 8.69 17.16
N ALA A 294 11.27 8.47 18.40
CA ALA A 294 12.09 7.87 19.45
C ALA A 294 12.45 6.42 19.15
N ASP A 295 11.48 5.62 18.67
CA ASP A 295 11.72 4.23 18.27
C ASP A 295 12.77 4.15 17.13
N ALA A 296 12.57 4.97 16.08
CA ALA A 296 13.49 5.03 14.94
C ALA A 296 14.89 5.50 15.35
N LEU A 297 15.02 6.45 16.28
CA LEU A 297 16.31 6.89 16.80
C LEU A 297 17.07 5.76 17.48
N VAL A 298 16.39 4.97 18.31
CA VAL A 298 17.00 3.82 18.98
C VAL A 298 17.47 2.79 17.95
N GLU A 299 16.70 2.55 16.90
CA GLU A 299 17.04 1.62 15.83
C GLU A 299 18.26 2.10 15.03
N VAL A 300 18.27 3.36 14.58
CA VAL A 300 19.39 3.96 13.84
C VAL A 300 20.68 3.94 14.68
N LEU A 301 20.62 4.26 15.97
CA LEU A 301 21.80 4.23 16.84
C LEU A 301 22.34 2.80 17.07
N ARG A 302 21.47 1.79 17.08
CA ARG A 302 21.90 0.38 17.13
C ARG A 302 22.57 -0.04 15.82
N LEU A 303 22.02 0.37 14.68
CA LEU A 303 22.58 0.08 13.36
C LEU A 303 23.96 0.73 13.17
N SER A 304 24.14 1.97 13.64
CA SER A 304 25.43 2.67 13.56
C SER A 304 26.46 2.20 14.60
N GLY A 305 26.06 1.40 15.59
CA GLY A 305 26.93 0.94 16.68
C GLY A 305 27.22 2.01 17.74
N ASP A 306 26.38 3.05 17.81
CA ASP A 306 26.50 4.15 18.78
C ASP A 306 25.74 3.88 20.10
N LEU A 307 25.05 2.74 20.20
CA LEU A 307 24.27 2.28 21.36
C LEU A 307 24.73 0.92 21.88
#